data_AF-A0A1E1LPZ8-F1
#
_entry.id   AF-A0A1E1LPZ8-F1
#
_cell.length_a   1.000
_cell.length_b   1.000
_cell.length_c   1.000
_cell.angle_alpha   90.00
_cell.angle_beta   90.00
_cell.angle_gamma   90.00
#
_symmetry.space_group_name_H-M   'P 1'
#
loop_
_entity.id
_entity.type
_entity.pdbx_description
1 polymer ?
#
loop_
_entity_poly.entity_id
_entity_poly.type
_entity_poly.pdbx_seq_one_letter_code
_entity_poly.pdbx_strand_id
1 'polypeptide(L)'
;MNKTTNTSQTGVNAEGLTEPSQLQEIVNGFSNFLSVPTSFKITEVDGLTSPRPNIKGDANNDLEYSATLSVTAGHDLHSDPPQPRPDPGELNILAKLKGDFHGAGLNMIFRPSYGNIRRNNVLEYNVTEETTQFLEDIGDVHNRGLGRQPDIILKAVPYMQTVKDMLDADTGRADRADGGIPIHFESGMFLRTPPTVVRPGVPKGTISRLASIPHGTVINCQGFEPDMKTPKPGSPEIRPISVLPFPMGSPEDLVTFADFFPQLNFSRSYELRIPREIKSGGVLNEPLMLDPNRMLEEFNKNSTKKTIKEHHYFFIHSDPSVSGIPGGGTANIAFLAGSGELDGPNGRQQNPGPNANGVRVGCEYWISTVEYDVLLPEGDFSGDKKSKVILESEARKEEKAAGKIVVSPSFILELDMKIPPSKIVKLEAIQIQYSQNVTLDFDEMGWPHISVATLSPLHPVPVPDFKLIL
;
A
#
# COMPACT_ATOMS: atom_id res chain seq x y z
N MET A 1 -46.91 58.81 -21.06
CA MET A 1 -46.10 58.43 -22.24
C MET A 1 -45.86 56.93 -22.12
N ASN A 2 -46.74 56.03 -22.60
CA ASN A 2 -46.91 55.56 -24.01
C ASN A 2 -45.56 55.51 -24.75
N LYS A 3 -44.99 54.37 -25.18
CA LYS A 3 -45.49 53.06 -25.68
C LYS A 3 -44.68 51.89 -25.07
N THR A 4 -45.16 50.75 -24.58
CA THR A 4 -45.86 49.56 -25.17
C THR A 4 -45.10 48.71 -26.21
N THR A 5 -44.80 47.44 -25.80
CA THR A 5 -44.96 46.12 -26.52
C THR A 5 -44.11 45.81 -27.78
N ASN A 6 -43.75 44.57 -28.16
CA ASN A 6 -43.85 43.19 -27.64
C ASN A 6 -42.98 42.25 -28.52
N THR A 7 -42.55 41.11 -27.96
CA THR A 7 -42.39 39.74 -28.53
C THR A 7 -42.18 39.49 -30.04
N SER A 8 -41.24 38.59 -30.40
CA SER A 8 -41.54 37.17 -30.70
C SER A 8 -40.34 36.41 -31.30
N GLN A 9 -40.15 35.18 -30.82
CA GLN A 9 -39.49 34.09 -31.54
C GLN A 9 -40.29 33.77 -32.81
N THR A 10 -39.62 33.35 -33.89
CA THR A 10 -39.92 32.12 -34.66
C THR A 10 -38.94 31.98 -35.82
N GLY A 11 -38.50 30.75 -36.06
CA GLY A 11 -37.55 30.41 -37.11
C GLY A 11 -38.09 30.61 -38.53
N VAL A 12 -37.16 30.63 -39.48
CA VAL A 12 -37.38 30.52 -40.91
C VAL A 12 -36.20 29.69 -41.44
N ASN A 13 -36.44 28.39 -41.61
CA ASN A 13 -36.61 27.72 -42.90
C ASN A 13 -35.36 27.73 -43.79
N ALA A 14 -34.84 26.52 -43.97
CA ALA A 14 -33.97 26.14 -45.06
C ALA A 14 -34.70 26.32 -46.38
N GLU A 15 -34.25 27.25 -47.21
CA GLU A 15 -34.39 27.20 -48.67
C GLU A 15 -33.51 28.31 -49.28
N GLY A 16 -32.56 27.94 -50.14
CA GLY A 16 -31.83 28.89 -51.00
C GLY A 16 -30.35 29.16 -50.66
N LEU A 17 -29.51 28.11 -50.55
CA LEU A 17 -28.05 28.27 -50.66
C LEU A 17 -27.60 27.89 -52.06
N THR A 18 -27.58 28.86 -52.96
CA THR A 18 -26.85 28.78 -54.24
C THR A 18 -25.92 29.97 -54.35
N GLU A 19 -24.79 29.94 -53.65
CA GLU A 19 -23.59 30.75 -53.92
C GLU A 19 -22.38 30.09 -53.19
N PRO A 20 -21.32 29.65 -53.88
CA PRO A 20 -20.15 28.97 -53.29
C PRO A 20 -19.25 29.85 -52.39
N SER A 21 -19.63 31.09 -52.11
CA SER A 21 -18.78 32.09 -51.46
C SER A 21 -18.96 32.20 -49.93
N GLN A 22 -19.96 31.52 -49.34
CA GLN A 22 -20.20 31.56 -47.88
C GLN A 22 -19.75 30.29 -47.12
N LEU A 23 -19.25 29.26 -47.82
CA LEU A 23 -18.63 28.09 -47.18
C LEU A 23 -17.16 28.32 -46.80
N GLN A 24 -16.54 29.41 -47.26
CA GLN A 24 -15.12 29.69 -47.01
C GLN A 24 -14.86 30.52 -45.74
N GLU A 25 -15.90 31.13 -45.15
CA GLU A 25 -15.77 31.88 -43.89
C GLU A 25 -16.19 31.10 -42.63
N ILE A 26 -16.82 29.92 -42.76
CA ILE A 26 -17.16 29.07 -41.60
C ILE A 26 -16.06 28.02 -41.29
N VAL A 27 -15.06 27.87 -42.17
CA VAL A 27 -13.93 26.94 -41.95
C VAL A 27 -12.70 27.61 -41.31
N ASN A 28 -12.67 28.95 -41.21
CA ASN A 28 -11.55 29.70 -40.66
C ASN A 28 -11.71 30.12 -39.17
N GLY A 29 -12.67 29.54 -38.45
CA GLY A 29 -12.95 29.89 -37.03
C GLY A 29 -12.32 28.99 -35.97
N PHE A 30 -11.71 27.86 -36.34
CA PHE A 30 -11.04 26.95 -35.41
C PHE A 30 -9.71 26.46 -35.97
N SER A 31 -8.74 27.36 -36.09
CA SER A 31 -7.34 26.95 -36.12
C SER A 31 -6.97 26.45 -34.73
N ASN A 32 -7.07 25.14 -34.52
CA ASN A 32 -6.45 24.46 -33.38
C ASN A 32 -4.93 24.62 -33.53
N PHE A 33 -4.38 25.70 -32.99
CA PHE A 33 -2.94 25.86 -32.86
C PHE A 33 -2.45 24.88 -31.80
N LEU A 34 -2.00 23.71 -32.24
CA LEU A 34 -1.17 22.85 -31.42
C LEU A 34 0.21 23.52 -31.31
N SER A 35 0.38 24.34 -30.27
CA SER A 35 1.67 24.88 -29.88
C SER A 35 2.49 23.73 -29.29
N VAL A 36 3.21 23.02 -30.16
CA VAL A 36 4.22 22.04 -29.76
C VAL A 36 5.45 22.85 -29.34
N PRO A 37 5.96 22.70 -28.10
CA PRO A 37 7.17 23.40 -27.68
C PRO A 37 8.28 23.14 -28.71
N THR A 38 9.11 24.15 -29.02
CA THR A 38 10.16 24.03 -30.05
C THR A 38 11.19 22.92 -29.77
N SER A 39 11.20 22.39 -28.55
CA SER A 39 11.98 21.23 -28.12
C SER A 39 11.37 19.86 -28.50
N PHE A 40 10.13 19.82 -28.96
CA PHE A 40 9.43 18.61 -29.36
C PHE A 40 9.42 18.49 -30.89
N LYS A 41 9.92 17.36 -31.39
CA LYS A 41 9.73 16.93 -32.78
C LYS A 41 8.77 15.74 -32.76
N ILE A 42 7.70 15.82 -33.55
CA ILE A 42 6.79 14.70 -33.77
C ILE A 42 7.33 13.95 -34.98
N THR A 43 7.72 12.70 -34.78
CA THR A 43 8.13 11.81 -35.87
C THR A 43 7.06 10.74 -36.04
N GLU A 44 6.57 10.58 -37.27
CA GLU A 44 5.64 9.50 -37.61
C GLU A 44 6.35 8.15 -37.45
N VAL A 45 5.69 7.22 -36.76
CA VAL A 45 6.15 5.83 -36.58
C VAL A 45 5.23 4.91 -37.37
N ASP A 46 5.82 3.97 -38.11
CA ASP A 46 5.14 3.10 -39.10
C ASP A 46 4.21 2.03 -38.50
N GLY A 47 3.94 2.10 -37.19
CA GLY A 47 3.10 1.14 -36.47
C GLY A 47 3.68 -0.28 -36.33
N LEU A 48 4.84 -0.55 -36.95
CA LEU A 48 5.49 -1.87 -36.98
C LEU A 48 6.78 -1.89 -36.14
N THR A 49 7.39 -0.73 -35.94
CA THR A 49 8.57 -0.57 -35.11
C THR A 49 8.24 0.25 -33.86
N SER A 50 7.94 -0.43 -32.75
CA SER A 50 8.14 0.23 -31.45
C SER A 50 9.66 0.43 -31.31
N PRO A 51 10.17 1.67 -31.28
CA PRO A 51 11.61 1.90 -31.16
C PRO A 51 12.12 1.18 -29.92
N ARG A 52 13.24 0.45 -30.04
CA ARG A 52 13.84 -0.28 -28.91
C ARG A 52 14.07 0.68 -27.74
N PRO A 53 13.88 0.25 -26.48
CA PRO A 53 14.13 1.07 -25.31
C PRO A 53 15.52 1.71 -25.38
N ASN A 54 15.58 3.03 -25.26
CA ASN A 54 16.81 3.80 -25.31
C ASN A 54 17.48 3.80 -23.93
N ILE A 55 17.98 2.63 -23.53
CA ILE A 55 18.65 2.44 -22.24
C ILE A 55 20.10 2.98 -22.30
N LYS A 56 20.69 3.03 -23.50
CA LYS A 56 21.99 3.66 -23.76
C LYS A 56 21.75 4.93 -24.57
N GLY A 57 21.78 6.09 -23.91
CA GLY A 57 21.45 7.39 -24.52
C GLY A 57 22.04 7.57 -25.92
N ASP A 58 21.29 8.24 -26.80
CA ASP A 58 21.62 8.37 -28.22
C ASP A 58 23.08 8.77 -28.44
N ALA A 59 23.89 7.84 -28.93
CA ALA A 59 25.32 8.06 -29.23
C ALA A 59 25.57 9.08 -30.36
N ASN A 60 24.51 9.69 -30.91
CA ASN A 60 24.57 10.50 -32.13
C ASN A 60 24.26 11.99 -31.90
N ASN A 61 24.28 12.50 -30.67
CA ASN A 61 24.09 13.94 -30.40
C ASN A 61 25.01 14.49 -29.29
N ASP A 62 26.27 14.06 -29.27
CA ASP A 62 27.36 14.86 -28.70
C ASP A 62 27.59 16.10 -29.59
N LEU A 63 26.63 17.03 -29.59
CA LEU A 63 26.89 18.39 -30.00
C LEU A 63 27.67 19.05 -28.86
N GLU A 64 28.98 19.12 -29.04
CA GLU A 64 29.87 20.00 -28.30
C GLU A 64 29.27 21.42 -28.27
N TYR A 65 28.60 21.76 -27.18
CA TYR A 65 28.36 23.15 -26.82
C TYR A 65 29.48 23.55 -25.89
N SER A 66 30.53 24.15 -26.47
CA SER A 66 31.57 24.89 -25.77
C SER A 66 30.90 25.99 -24.95
N ALA A 67 30.61 25.69 -23.68
CA ALA A 67 30.49 26.69 -22.65
C ALA A 67 31.85 26.74 -21.96
N THR A 68 32.67 27.72 -22.37
CA THR A 68 33.84 28.14 -21.63
C THR A 68 33.42 28.58 -20.23
N LEU A 69 33.43 27.65 -19.29
CA LEU A 69 33.55 27.92 -17.86
C LEU A 69 35.04 27.89 -17.56
N SER A 70 35.63 29.07 -17.43
CA SER A 70 36.94 29.29 -16.84
C SER A 70 36.91 28.84 -15.39
N VAL A 71 37.27 27.58 -15.16
CA VAL A 71 37.64 27.08 -13.82
C VAL A 71 39.17 27.10 -13.76
N THR A 72 39.67 28.03 -12.98
CA THR A 72 41.07 28.15 -12.57
C THR A 72 41.55 26.81 -12.02
N ALA A 73 42.68 26.33 -12.54
CA ALA A 73 43.30 25.08 -12.13
C ALA A 73 43.67 25.11 -10.64
N GLY A 74 43.33 24.04 -9.92
CA GLY A 74 43.88 23.75 -8.60
C GLY A 74 42.89 23.12 -7.63
N HIS A 75 42.68 21.81 -7.72
CA HIS A 75 42.82 20.84 -6.63
C HIS A 75 42.25 19.49 -7.09
N ASP A 76 43.03 18.43 -6.91
CA ASP A 76 42.71 17.05 -7.26
C ASP A 76 41.33 16.63 -6.74
N LEU A 77 40.42 16.32 -7.67
CA LEU A 77 39.26 15.52 -7.36
C LEU A 77 39.71 14.07 -7.31
N HIS A 78 39.71 13.52 -6.10
CA HIS A 78 39.65 12.08 -5.89
C HIS A 78 38.63 11.48 -6.86
N SER A 79 39.10 10.56 -7.69
CA SER A 79 38.22 9.67 -8.43
C SER A 79 37.56 8.76 -7.40
N ASP A 80 36.35 9.11 -6.99
CA ASP A 80 35.50 8.13 -6.34
C ASP A 80 35.37 6.93 -7.30
N PRO A 81 35.59 5.69 -6.81
CA PRO A 81 35.40 4.52 -7.65
C PRO A 81 33.95 4.50 -8.16
N PRO A 82 33.70 3.99 -9.37
CA PRO A 82 32.34 3.87 -9.87
C PRO A 82 31.54 3.04 -8.87
N GLN A 83 30.59 3.67 -8.19
CA GLN A 83 29.59 2.93 -7.44
C GLN A 83 28.91 1.99 -8.44
N PRO A 84 28.82 0.67 -8.17
CA PRO A 84 28.15 -0.25 -9.08
C PRO A 84 26.73 0.27 -9.29
N ARG A 85 26.41 0.66 -10.53
CA ARG A 85 25.05 1.02 -10.93
C ARG A 85 24.21 -0.24 -10.67
N PRO A 86 23.15 -0.19 -9.82
CA PRO A 86 22.27 -1.35 -9.64
C PRO A 86 21.79 -1.81 -11.01
N ASP A 87 21.77 -3.13 -11.25
CA ASP A 87 21.31 -3.67 -12.52
C ASP A 87 19.87 -3.16 -12.77
N PRO A 88 19.61 -2.52 -13.94
CA PRO A 88 18.26 -2.14 -14.31
C PRO A 88 17.36 -3.38 -14.26
N GLY A 89 16.30 -3.34 -13.44
CA GLY A 89 15.31 -4.42 -13.42
C GLY A 89 15.56 -5.58 -12.45
N GLU A 90 16.20 -5.41 -11.29
CA GLU A 90 16.05 -6.41 -10.21
C GLU A 90 14.80 -6.13 -9.36
N LEU A 91 14.16 -7.17 -8.81
CA LEU A 91 12.99 -7.04 -7.93
C LEU A 91 13.34 -6.49 -6.53
N ASN A 92 14.61 -6.61 -6.09
CA ASN A 92 15.05 -6.25 -4.75
C ASN A 92 14.10 -6.87 -3.69
N ILE A 93 13.59 -6.09 -2.73
CA ILE A 93 12.72 -6.56 -1.65
C ILE A 93 11.39 -7.13 -2.17
N LEU A 94 10.95 -6.72 -3.36
CA LEU A 94 9.73 -7.27 -3.98
C LEU A 94 9.87 -8.76 -4.30
N ALA A 95 11.10 -9.29 -4.43
CA ALA A 95 11.32 -10.72 -4.61
C ALA A 95 10.85 -11.55 -3.41
N LYS A 96 10.68 -10.93 -2.22
CA LYS A 96 10.10 -11.56 -1.02
C LYS A 96 8.57 -11.51 -1.00
N LEU A 97 7.93 -10.74 -1.88
CA LEU A 97 6.48 -10.64 -2.02
C LEU A 97 6.02 -11.60 -3.12
N LYS A 98 5.93 -12.90 -2.81
CA LYS A 98 5.53 -13.92 -3.78
C LYS A 98 4.69 -15.02 -3.13
N GLY A 99 3.59 -15.37 -3.78
CA GLY A 99 2.69 -16.43 -3.35
C GLY A 99 1.60 -15.93 -2.41
N ASP A 100 0.89 -16.88 -1.80
CA ASP A 100 -0.27 -16.60 -0.97
C ASP A 100 0.13 -16.50 0.50
N PHE A 101 -0.30 -15.43 1.13
CA PHE A 101 -0.13 -15.17 2.55
C PHE A 101 -1.49 -15.12 3.24
N HIS A 102 -1.51 -15.56 4.49
CA HIS A 102 -2.65 -15.41 5.38
C HIS A 102 -2.18 -14.84 6.70
N GLY A 103 -3.08 -14.23 7.44
CA GLY A 103 -2.75 -13.80 8.78
C GLY A 103 -3.87 -13.07 9.48
N ALA A 104 -3.48 -12.32 10.49
CA ALA A 104 -4.40 -11.67 11.40
C ALA A 104 -3.96 -10.25 11.72
N GLY A 105 -4.94 -9.42 12.08
CA GLY A 105 -4.73 -8.00 12.25
C GLY A 105 -5.83 -7.30 13.03
N LEU A 106 -5.77 -5.97 12.99
CA LEU A 106 -6.73 -5.08 13.61
C LEU A 106 -6.98 -3.89 12.69
N ASN A 107 -8.24 -3.59 12.45
CA ASN A 107 -8.67 -2.34 11.84
C ASN A 107 -9.31 -1.45 12.89
N MET A 108 -9.07 -0.14 12.78
CA MET A 108 -9.83 0.89 13.48
C MET A 108 -10.53 1.78 12.45
N ILE A 109 -11.85 1.80 12.51
CA ILE A 109 -12.72 2.43 11.53
C ILE A 109 -13.60 3.47 12.22
N PHE A 110 -13.67 4.65 11.61
CA PHE A 110 -14.69 5.64 11.93
C PHE A 110 -15.79 5.58 10.89
N ARG A 111 -17.01 5.34 11.36
CA ARG A 111 -18.19 5.28 10.51
C ARG A 111 -19.02 6.54 10.73
N PRO A 112 -18.99 7.50 9.79
CA PRO A 112 -19.85 8.67 9.89
C PRO A 112 -21.31 8.24 9.81
N SER A 113 -22.16 8.94 10.55
CA SER A 113 -23.60 8.71 10.54
C SER A 113 -24.32 9.87 9.86
N TYR A 114 -25.40 9.56 9.15
CA TYR A 114 -26.26 10.59 8.58
C TYR A 114 -26.96 11.39 9.70
N GLY A 115 -26.92 12.71 9.62
CA GLY A 115 -27.55 13.62 10.58
C GLY A 115 -26.53 14.37 11.44
N ASN A 116 -26.59 14.21 12.77
CA ASN A 116 -25.74 14.96 13.69
C ASN A 116 -24.30 14.44 13.68
N ILE A 117 -23.46 15.08 12.85
CA ILE A 117 -22.02 14.82 12.68
C ILE A 117 -21.19 14.87 13.97
N ARG A 118 -21.71 15.43 15.08
CA ARG A 118 -20.99 15.52 16.36
C ARG A 118 -21.37 14.45 17.38
N ARG A 119 -22.44 13.69 17.19
CA ARG A 119 -23.00 12.84 18.27
C ARG A 119 -23.37 11.40 17.92
N ASN A 120 -23.31 10.99 16.64
CA ASN A 120 -23.84 9.70 16.22
C ASN A 120 -22.85 8.80 15.45
N ASN A 121 -21.57 9.18 15.35
CA ASN A 121 -20.58 8.40 14.60
C ASN A 121 -20.10 7.19 15.39
N VAL A 122 -19.91 6.07 14.70
CA VAL A 122 -19.51 4.81 15.31
C VAL A 122 -18.00 4.62 15.19
N LEU A 123 -17.35 4.32 16.30
CA LEU A 123 -15.98 3.81 16.33
C LEU A 123 -16.01 2.29 16.33
N GLU A 124 -15.42 1.68 15.32
CA GLU A 124 -15.44 0.24 15.11
C GLU A 124 -14.02 -0.32 15.08
N TYR A 125 -13.80 -1.39 15.83
CA TYR A 125 -12.59 -2.19 15.80
C TYR A 125 -12.95 -3.58 15.29
N ASN A 126 -12.27 -4.01 14.24
CA ASN A 126 -12.42 -5.34 13.68
C ASN A 126 -11.15 -6.13 13.95
N VAL A 127 -11.27 -7.29 14.59
CA VAL A 127 -10.16 -8.26 14.66
C VAL A 127 -10.17 -9.00 13.34
N THR A 128 -9.13 -8.82 12.54
CA THR A 128 -9.19 -9.21 11.13
C THR A 128 -8.51 -10.55 10.87
N GLU A 129 -9.07 -11.30 9.91
CA GLU A 129 -8.36 -12.32 9.15
C GLU A 129 -8.11 -11.78 7.75
N GLU A 130 -6.89 -11.94 7.25
CA GLU A 130 -6.46 -11.44 5.95
C GLU A 130 -5.93 -12.57 5.08
N THR A 131 -6.23 -12.51 3.78
CA THR A 131 -5.50 -13.23 2.74
C THR A 131 -4.96 -12.23 1.74
N THR A 132 -3.66 -12.31 1.46
CA THR A 132 -2.97 -11.47 0.49
C THR A 132 -2.20 -12.36 -0.48
N GLN A 133 -2.55 -12.28 -1.76
CA GLN A 133 -1.94 -13.03 -2.84
C GLN A 133 -0.99 -12.12 -3.61
N PHE A 134 0.29 -12.45 -3.62
CA PHE A 134 1.27 -11.83 -4.52
C PHE A 134 1.45 -12.70 -5.75
N LEU A 135 1.06 -12.17 -6.90
CA LEU A 135 1.15 -12.87 -8.18
C LEU A 135 2.60 -12.88 -8.70
N GLU A 136 2.84 -13.64 -9.77
CA GLU A 136 4.13 -13.59 -10.46
C GLU A 136 4.43 -12.18 -10.95
N ASP A 137 5.72 -11.81 -10.96
CA ASP A 137 6.11 -10.52 -11.48
C ASP A 137 5.79 -10.42 -12.98
N ILE A 138 5.38 -9.24 -13.42
CA ILE A 138 4.95 -9.04 -14.81
C ILE A 138 6.13 -8.81 -15.77
N GLY A 139 7.36 -9.09 -15.32
CA GLY A 139 8.58 -8.87 -16.09
C GLY A 139 8.99 -7.40 -16.17
N ASP A 140 9.61 -7.02 -17.29
CA ASP A 140 10.15 -5.68 -17.53
C ASP A 140 9.05 -4.69 -17.90
N VAL A 141 8.85 -3.68 -17.05
CA VAL A 141 7.93 -2.58 -17.29
C VAL A 141 8.72 -1.37 -17.78
N HIS A 142 8.57 -1.03 -19.05
CA HIS A 142 9.38 0.01 -19.70
C HIS A 142 8.75 1.39 -19.56
N ASN A 143 9.50 2.36 -19.00
CA ASN A 143 9.12 3.77 -19.00
C ASN A 143 10.11 4.61 -19.83
N ARG A 144 9.55 5.51 -20.63
CA ARG A 144 10.33 6.39 -21.50
C ARG A 144 10.93 7.55 -20.73
N GLY A 145 12.22 7.76 -20.93
CA GLY A 145 12.91 8.97 -20.50
C GLY A 145 12.58 10.15 -21.41
N LEU A 146 12.74 11.38 -20.89
CA LEU A 146 12.63 12.61 -21.68
C LEU A 146 13.92 13.43 -21.58
N GLY A 147 14.38 13.93 -22.74
CA GLY A 147 15.62 14.70 -22.88
C GLY A 147 16.85 13.91 -22.44
N ARG A 148 17.56 14.38 -21.39
CA ARG A 148 18.79 13.72 -20.91
C ARG A 148 18.55 12.48 -20.02
N GLN A 149 17.31 12.23 -19.62
CA GLN A 149 16.97 11.02 -18.87
C GLN A 149 16.85 9.84 -19.86
N PRO A 150 17.63 8.76 -19.69
CA PRO A 150 17.42 7.54 -20.49
C PRO A 150 16.11 6.85 -20.10
N ASP A 151 15.71 5.86 -20.91
CA ASP A 151 14.63 4.96 -20.53
C ASP A 151 15.01 4.17 -19.27
N ILE A 152 14.00 3.82 -18.49
CA ILE A 152 14.17 3.00 -17.29
C ILE A 152 13.29 1.76 -17.39
N ILE A 153 13.74 0.69 -16.73
CA ILE A 153 13.01 -0.56 -16.59
C ILE A 153 12.59 -0.68 -15.13
N LEU A 154 11.28 -0.70 -14.91
CA LEU A 154 10.66 -0.96 -13.63
C LEU A 154 10.39 -2.46 -13.51
N LYS A 155 10.20 -2.91 -12.27
CA LYS A 155 9.65 -4.25 -11.97
C LYS A 155 8.34 -4.09 -11.23
N ALA A 156 7.43 -5.04 -11.39
CA ALA A 156 6.15 -4.99 -10.71
C ALA A 156 5.65 -6.37 -10.27
N VAL A 157 5.12 -6.41 -9.06
CA VAL A 157 4.46 -7.57 -8.44
C VAL A 157 3.00 -7.19 -8.18
N PRO A 158 2.06 -7.73 -8.95
CA PRO A 158 0.64 -7.54 -8.68
C PRO A 158 0.24 -8.25 -7.39
N TYR A 159 -0.77 -7.71 -6.70
CA TYR A 159 -1.35 -8.38 -5.55
C TYR A 159 -2.87 -8.19 -5.45
N MET A 160 -3.48 -9.08 -4.68
CA MET A 160 -4.89 -9.02 -4.28
C MET A 160 -5.01 -9.30 -2.79
N GLN A 161 -5.74 -8.46 -2.07
CA GLN A 161 -5.97 -8.56 -0.64
C GLN A 161 -7.46 -8.71 -0.35
N THR A 162 -7.80 -9.55 0.61
CA THR A 162 -9.15 -9.70 1.15
C THR A 162 -9.09 -9.73 2.67
N VAL A 163 -10.01 -9.02 3.33
CA VAL A 163 -10.05 -8.91 4.79
C VAL A 163 -11.45 -9.21 5.30
N LYS A 164 -11.52 -10.02 6.35
CA LYS A 164 -12.75 -10.32 7.09
C LYS A 164 -12.65 -9.81 8.52
N ASP A 165 -13.77 -9.36 9.06
CA ASP A 165 -13.95 -9.18 10.50
C ASP A 165 -14.29 -10.53 11.14
N MET A 166 -13.43 -10.95 12.06
CA MET A 166 -13.57 -12.18 12.84
C MET A 166 -14.04 -11.91 14.27
N LEU A 167 -14.22 -10.65 14.68
CA LEU A 167 -14.63 -10.32 16.04
C LEU A 167 -16.10 -10.73 16.27
N ASP A 168 -16.30 -11.64 17.21
CA ASP A 168 -17.60 -11.89 17.82
C ASP A 168 -17.77 -10.89 18.97
N ALA A 169 -18.75 -9.99 18.84
CA ALA A 169 -18.99 -8.95 19.83
C ALA A 169 -19.57 -9.49 21.16
N ASP A 170 -20.20 -10.66 21.14
CA ASP A 170 -20.80 -11.29 22.32
C ASP A 170 -19.71 -11.95 23.18
N THR A 171 -18.78 -12.66 22.55
CA THR A 171 -17.66 -13.35 23.23
C THR A 171 -16.45 -12.44 23.44
N GLY A 172 -16.28 -11.42 22.59
CA GLY A 172 -15.07 -10.59 22.48
C GLY A 172 -13.88 -11.32 21.86
N ARG A 173 -14.08 -12.47 21.23
CA ARG A 173 -13.04 -13.32 20.64
C ARG A 173 -13.13 -13.34 19.12
N ALA A 174 -12.10 -13.88 18.47
CA ALA A 174 -12.04 -14.05 17.03
C ALA A 174 -12.66 -15.40 16.57
N ASP A 175 -13.87 -15.71 17.03
CA ASP A 175 -14.46 -17.05 16.95
C ASP A 175 -15.87 -17.09 16.35
N ARG A 176 -16.20 -16.11 15.50
CA ARG A 176 -17.51 -16.04 14.84
C ARG A 176 -17.86 -17.33 14.10
N ALA A 177 -19.07 -17.84 14.35
CA ALA A 177 -19.58 -19.06 13.74
C ALA A 177 -19.90 -18.94 12.24
N ASP A 178 -20.08 -17.72 11.73
CA ASP A 178 -20.39 -17.44 10.32
C ASP A 178 -19.15 -17.44 9.39
N GLY A 179 -17.95 -17.65 9.94
CA GLY A 179 -16.71 -17.67 9.16
C GLY A 179 -16.17 -16.28 8.80
N GLY A 180 -16.69 -15.24 9.46
CA GLY A 180 -16.24 -13.86 9.34
C GLY A 180 -17.06 -13.03 8.33
N ILE A 181 -17.11 -11.71 8.56
CA ILE A 181 -17.78 -10.75 7.69
C ILE A 181 -16.75 -10.17 6.71
N PRO A 182 -16.89 -10.34 5.38
CA PRO A 182 -16.03 -9.65 4.43
C PRO A 182 -16.19 -8.12 4.54
N ILE A 183 -15.10 -7.41 4.83
CA ILE A 183 -15.13 -5.95 5.05
C ILE A 183 -14.20 -5.19 4.09
N HIS A 184 -13.26 -5.88 3.45
CA HIS A 184 -12.33 -5.25 2.54
C HIS A 184 -11.90 -6.18 1.41
N PHE A 185 -11.69 -5.58 0.24
CA PHE A 185 -11.03 -6.16 -0.91
C PHE A 185 -10.08 -5.09 -1.44
N GLU A 186 -8.91 -5.44 -1.95
CA GLU A 186 -8.03 -4.48 -2.62
C GLU A 186 -7.27 -5.20 -3.72
N SER A 187 -7.10 -4.55 -4.86
CA SER A 187 -6.22 -5.02 -5.93
C SER A 187 -5.20 -3.95 -6.24
N GLY A 188 -3.97 -4.36 -6.50
CA GLY A 188 -2.90 -3.41 -6.76
C GLY A 188 -1.64 -4.04 -7.32
N MET A 189 -0.57 -3.25 -7.30
CA MET A 189 0.77 -3.72 -7.60
C MET A 189 1.81 -2.95 -6.79
N PHE A 190 2.86 -3.66 -6.39
CA PHE A 190 4.10 -3.03 -5.95
C PHE A 190 4.99 -2.86 -7.17
N LEU A 191 5.50 -1.65 -7.39
CA LEU A 191 6.54 -1.38 -8.40
C LEU A 191 7.85 -1.08 -7.73
N ARG A 192 8.93 -1.49 -8.38
CA ARG A 192 10.27 -1.00 -8.10
C ARG A 192 10.73 -0.13 -9.27
N THR A 193 11.13 1.09 -8.96
CA THR A 193 11.77 2.02 -9.90
C THR A 193 13.27 2.06 -9.62
N PRO A 194 14.15 1.85 -10.61
CA PRO A 194 15.59 1.98 -10.40
C PRO A 194 15.99 3.44 -10.12
N PRO A 195 17.20 3.68 -9.59
CA PRO A 195 17.72 5.03 -9.44
C PRO A 195 17.66 5.85 -10.74
N THR A 196 17.34 7.13 -10.62
CA THR A 196 17.32 8.10 -11.73
C THR A 196 18.31 9.22 -11.47
N VAL A 197 18.97 9.74 -12.51
CA VAL A 197 20.08 10.71 -12.34
C VAL A 197 19.77 12.12 -12.84
N VAL A 198 18.66 12.35 -13.55
CA VAL A 198 18.39 13.64 -14.20
C VAL A 198 17.09 14.29 -13.73
N ARG A 199 15.93 13.67 -13.99
CA ARG A 199 14.60 14.28 -13.79
C ARG A 199 13.55 13.24 -13.37
N PRO A 200 13.22 13.13 -12.07
CA PRO A 200 13.98 13.65 -10.94
C PRO A 200 15.32 12.91 -10.78
N GLY A 201 16.28 13.51 -10.09
CA GLY A 201 17.45 12.80 -9.58
C GLY A 201 17.08 12.08 -8.28
N VAL A 202 16.95 10.76 -8.32
CA VAL A 202 16.64 9.90 -7.17
C VAL A 202 17.74 8.84 -7.08
N PRO A 203 18.73 9.00 -6.19
CA PRO A 203 19.98 8.23 -6.22
C PRO A 203 19.85 6.77 -5.76
N LYS A 204 18.68 6.39 -5.25
CA LYS A 204 18.36 5.04 -4.75
C LYS A 204 17.12 4.52 -5.45
N GLY A 205 16.97 3.19 -5.56
CA GLY A 205 15.73 2.63 -6.07
C GLY A 205 14.57 2.95 -5.13
N THR A 206 13.38 3.05 -5.70
CA THR A 206 12.15 3.32 -4.95
C THR A 206 11.16 2.19 -5.10
N ILE A 207 10.30 2.05 -4.11
CA ILE A 207 9.16 1.15 -4.11
C ILE A 207 7.90 2.01 -4.18
N SER A 208 6.95 1.62 -5.02
CA SER A 208 5.62 2.23 -5.09
C SER A 208 4.56 1.17 -4.85
N ARG A 209 3.55 1.45 -4.04
CA ARG A 209 2.32 0.66 -3.95
C ARG A 209 1.22 1.42 -4.67
N LEU A 210 0.73 0.86 -5.77
CA LEU A 210 -0.45 1.33 -6.47
C LEU A 210 -1.61 0.43 -6.05
N ALA A 211 -2.65 1.00 -5.45
CA ALA A 211 -3.79 0.22 -5.00
C ALA A 211 -5.12 0.84 -5.40
N SER A 212 -6.10 -0.01 -5.70
CA SER A 212 -7.49 0.34 -5.94
C SER A 212 -8.37 -0.26 -4.86
N ILE A 213 -9.07 0.62 -4.15
CA ILE A 213 -9.84 0.31 -2.95
C ILE A 213 -11.32 0.46 -3.29
N PRO A 214 -12.16 -0.59 -3.06
CA PRO A 214 -13.56 -0.66 -3.48
C PRO A 214 -14.46 0.34 -2.74
N HIS A 215 -13.92 1.02 -1.72
CA HIS A 215 -14.57 2.14 -1.04
C HIS A 215 -14.55 3.43 -1.87
N GLY A 216 -13.91 3.43 -3.05
CA GLY A 216 -13.91 4.56 -3.99
C GLY A 216 -12.63 5.39 -3.98
N THR A 217 -11.50 4.79 -3.61
CA THR A 217 -10.19 5.46 -3.52
C THR A 217 -9.13 4.67 -4.27
N VAL A 218 -8.23 5.36 -4.96
CA VAL A 218 -6.97 4.80 -5.45
C VAL A 218 -5.80 5.53 -4.81
N ILE A 219 -4.69 4.82 -4.57
CA ILE A 219 -3.50 5.37 -3.92
C ILE A 219 -2.24 5.07 -4.71
N ASN A 220 -1.27 5.97 -4.62
CA ASN A 220 0.11 5.77 -5.01
C ASN A 220 1.01 6.18 -3.84
N CYS A 221 1.51 5.19 -3.09
CA CYS A 221 2.44 5.41 -1.99
C CYS A 221 3.86 5.08 -2.43
N GLN A 222 4.83 5.95 -2.16
CA GLN A 222 6.21 5.78 -2.59
C GLN A 222 7.18 5.79 -1.40
N GLY A 223 8.30 5.09 -1.54
CA GLY A 223 9.36 5.05 -0.54
C GLY A 223 10.66 4.53 -1.11
N PHE A 224 11.74 4.59 -0.33
CA PHE A 224 13.02 4.02 -0.74
C PHE A 224 13.08 2.52 -0.49
N GLU A 225 13.77 1.82 -1.37
CA GLU A 225 14.07 0.40 -1.16
C GLU A 225 14.99 0.19 0.05
N PRO A 226 14.84 -0.91 0.82
CA PRO A 226 15.77 -1.25 1.87
C PRO A 226 17.11 -1.71 1.28
N ASP A 227 18.17 -1.63 2.09
CA ASP A 227 19.41 -2.34 1.77
C ASP A 227 19.22 -3.85 2.04
N MET A 228 19.38 -4.65 0.99
CA MET A 228 19.26 -6.10 1.09
C MET A 228 20.50 -6.78 1.64
N LYS A 229 21.64 -6.10 1.68
CA LYS A 229 22.90 -6.67 2.15
C LYS A 229 23.03 -6.61 3.67
N THR A 230 22.27 -5.74 4.32
CA THR A 230 22.36 -5.48 5.76
C THR A 230 20.98 -5.55 6.43
N PRO A 231 20.35 -6.74 6.49
CA PRO A 231 19.12 -6.91 7.25
C PRO A 231 19.35 -6.55 8.74
N LYS A 232 18.32 -6.03 9.39
CA LYS A 232 18.39 -5.68 10.82
C LYS A 232 18.18 -6.95 11.64
N PRO A 233 19.03 -7.25 12.64
CA PRO A 233 18.88 -8.45 13.45
C PRO A 233 17.66 -8.38 14.37
N GLY A 234 17.04 -9.53 14.63
CA GLY A 234 15.98 -9.69 15.59
C GLY A 234 14.61 -9.15 15.16
N SER A 235 13.71 -9.06 16.13
CA SER A 235 12.35 -8.52 15.95
C SER A 235 12.39 -7.03 15.59
N PRO A 236 11.45 -6.54 14.76
CA PRO A 236 11.36 -5.13 14.45
C PRO A 236 10.98 -4.29 15.68
N GLU A 237 11.56 -3.09 15.76
CA GLU A 237 11.07 -2.03 16.63
C GLU A 237 9.85 -1.40 15.97
N ILE A 238 8.68 -1.56 16.59
CA ILE A 238 7.40 -1.07 16.09
C ILE A 238 7.01 0.12 16.97
N ARG A 239 6.92 1.30 16.36
CA ARG A 239 6.53 2.51 17.10
C ARG A 239 5.02 2.52 17.35
N PRO A 240 4.55 3.12 18.46
CA PRO A 240 3.13 3.33 18.67
C PRO A 240 2.50 4.15 17.54
N ILE A 241 1.22 3.88 17.26
CA ILE A 241 0.44 4.65 16.30
C ILE A 241 -0.73 5.34 16.99
N SER A 242 -0.88 6.65 16.73
CA SER A 242 -1.95 7.45 17.35
C SER A 242 -3.30 7.15 16.72
N VAL A 243 -4.29 6.89 17.57
CA VAL A 243 -5.70 6.72 17.21
C VAL A 243 -6.53 8.00 17.33
N LEU A 244 -5.90 9.11 17.74
CA LEU A 244 -6.62 10.34 18.06
C LEU A 244 -6.95 11.14 16.80
N PRO A 245 -8.20 11.63 16.65
CA PRO A 245 -8.55 12.58 15.61
C PRO A 245 -7.92 13.96 15.87
N PHE A 246 -7.85 14.75 14.80
CA PHE A 246 -7.19 16.07 14.81
C PHE A 246 -7.91 17.05 13.86
N PRO A 247 -7.76 18.38 14.03
CA PRO A 247 -8.26 19.35 13.08
C PRO A 247 -7.71 19.10 11.67
N MET A 248 -8.57 19.15 10.65
CA MET A 248 -8.16 18.95 9.26
C MET A 248 -6.94 19.80 8.91
N GLY A 249 -5.89 19.17 8.38
CA GLY A 249 -4.63 19.83 8.05
C GLY A 249 -3.62 19.99 9.20
N SER A 250 -3.98 19.65 10.44
CA SER A 250 -3.14 19.80 11.64
C SER A 250 -2.97 18.49 12.43
N PRO A 251 -2.31 17.45 11.85
CA PRO A 251 -2.11 16.15 12.50
C PRO A 251 -1.37 16.18 13.85
N GLU A 252 -0.63 17.23 14.11
CA GLU A 252 0.08 17.46 15.37
C GLU A 252 -0.83 17.93 16.51
N ASP A 253 -2.01 18.48 16.22
CA ASP A 253 -2.96 18.94 17.23
C ASP A 253 -3.89 17.79 17.66
N LEU A 254 -3.38 17.00 18.61
CA LEU A 254 -4.11 15.90 19.23
C LEU A 254 -4.99 16.33 20.41
N VAL A 255 -5.03 17.63 20.75
CA VAL A 255 -5.73 18.13 21.95
C VAL A 255 -7.12 18.63 21.58
N THR A 256 -7.26 19.33 20.45
CA THR A 256 -8.53 19.97 20.06
C THR A 256 -9.71 19.01 20.04
N PHE A 257 -9.49 17.76 19.62
CA PHE A 257 -10.56 16.75 19.55
C PHE A 257 -10.51 15.67 20.64
N ALA A 258 -9.53 15.65 21.53
CA ALA A 258 -9.37 14.57 22.52
C ALA A 258 -10.64 14.30 23.35
N ASP A 259 -11.32 15.35 23.81
CA ASP A 259 -12.52 15.26 24.65
C ASP A 259 -13.83 15.11 23.85
N PHE A 260 -13.79 15.25 22.52
CA PHE A 260 -14.98 15.18 21.67
C PHE A 260 -15.44 13.75 21.37
N PHE A 261 -14.58 12.76 21.64
CA PHE A 261 -14.79 11.35 21.29
C PHE A 261 -14.88 10.46 22.53
N PRO A 262 -15.99 10.50 23.29
CA PRO A 262 -16.19 9.65 24.46
C PRO A 262 -16.09 8.14 24.16
N GLN A 263 -16.26 7.72 22.90
CA GLN A 263 -16.00 6.35 22.45
C GLN A 263 -14.55 5.91 22.60
N LEU A 264 -13.57 6.83 22.68
CA LEU A 264 -12.17 6.50 22.93
C LEU A 264 -11.88 6.24 24.42
N ASN A 265 -12.88 6.44 25.30
CA ASN A 265 -12.79 6.02 26.69
C ASN A 265 -13.23 4.55 26.83
N PHE A 266 -12.25 3.65 26.83
CA PHE A 266 -12.50 2.20 26.83
C PHE A 266 -12.87 1.63 28.21
N SER A 267 -12.77 2.41 29.28
CA SER A 267 -13.13 2.00 30.64
C SER A 267 -14.64 1.80 30.87
N ARG A 268 -15.48 2.19 29.90
CA ARG A 268 -16.94 2.13 29.99
C ARG A 268 -17.56 1.55 28.71
N SER A 269 -18.72 0.95 28.87
CA SER A 269 -19.57 0.58 27.74
C SER A 269 -20.04 1.84 27.00
N TYR A 270 -20.03 1.82 25.68
CA TYR A 270 -20.47 2.95 24.85
C TYR A 270 -21.27 2.47 23.64
N GLU A 271 -22.45 3.04 23.40
CA GLU A 271 -23.41 2.53 22.42
C GLU A 271 -22.94 2.68 20.97
N LEU A 272 -22.15 3.72 20.69
CA LEU A 272 -21.58 4.03 19.37
C LEU A 272 -20.12 3.55 19.26
N ARG A 273 -19.81 2.45 19.93
CA ARG A 273 -18.55 1.72 19.78
C ARG A 273 -18.84 0.26 19.45
N ILE A 274 -18.05 -0.32 18.54
CA ILE A 274 -18.10 -1.74 18.21
C ILE A 274 -16.68 -2.31 18.44
N PRO A 275 -16.49 -3.24 19.39
CA PRO A 275 -17.48 -3.70 20.37
C PRO A 275 -17.77 -2.61 21.42
N ARG A 276 -18.98 -2.60 21.99
CA ARG A 276 -19.41 -1.55 22.94
C ARG A 276 -18.54 -1.49 24.19
N GLU A 277 -17.99 -2.63 24.60
CA GLU A 277 -17.15 -2.80 25.78
C GLU A 277 -16.07 -3.86 25.51
N ILE A 278 -15.01 -3.83 26.32
CA ILE A 278 -13.97 -4.86 26.30
C ILE A 278 -14.43 -6.03 27.16
N LYS A 279 -14.44 -7.24 26.62
CA LYS A 279 -14.79 -8.46 27.35
C LYS A 279 -13.56 -9.07 28.02
N SER A 280 -13.74 -9.58 29.25
CA SER A 280 -12.69 -10.33 29.94
C SER A 280 -12.34 -11.60 29.16
N GLY A 281 -11.05 -11.83 28.90
CA GLY A 281 -10.58 -12.96 28.09
C GLY A 281 -10.90 -12.83 26.59
N GLY A 282 -11.29 -11.64 26.13
CA GLY A 282 -11.38 -11.30 24.71
C GLY A 282 -10.02 -10.98 24.10
N VAL A 283 -10.00 -10.82 22.77
CA VAL A 283 -8.79 -10.45 22.01
C VAL A 283 -8.44 -8.98 22.22
N LEU A 284 -9.47 -8.11 22.22
CA LEU A 284 -9.26 -6.67 22.39
C LEU A 284 -9.02 -6.33 23.86
N ASN A 285 -8.11 -5.38 24.08
CA ASN A 285 -7.83 -4.77 25.37
C ASN A 285 -7.52 -3.28 25.19
N GLU A 286 -7.59 -2.47 26.26
CA GLU A 286 -7.42 -1.03 26.17
C GLU A 286 -6.06 -0.61 25.58
N PRO A 287 -4.91 -1.19 25.99
CA PRO A 287 -3.63 -0.92 25.36
C PRO A 287 -3.61 -1.16 23.84
N LEU A 288 -4.25 -2.23 23.37
CA LEU A 288 -4.34 -2.58 21.94
C LEU A 288 -5.25 -1.61 21.18
N MET A 289 -6.35 -1.17 21.80
CA MET A 289 -7.29 -0.24 21.15
C MET A 289 -6.74 1.19 21.09
N LEU A 290 -5.90 1.59 22.05
CA LEU A 290 -5.20 2.89 22.03
C LEU A 290 -3.97 2.90 21.11
N ASP A 291 -3.42 1.73 20.81
CA ASP A 291 -2.27 1.57 19.92
C ASP A 291 -2.37 0.22 19.17
N PRO A 292 -3.01 0.21 17.98
CA PRO A 292 -3.14 -1.00 17.17
C PRO A 292 -1.82 -1.69 16.84
N ASN A 293 -0.70 -0.95 16.79
CA ASN A 293 0.61 -1.53 16.52
C ASN A 293 1.07 -2.55 17.57
N ARG A 294 0.49 -2.52 18.78
CA ARG A 294 0.76 -3.55 19.80
C ARG A 294 0.38 -4.95 19.34
N MET A 295 -0.59 -5.09 18.42
CA MET A 295 -0.95 -6.40 17.88
C MET A 295 0.23 -7.06 17.15
N LEU A 296 1.00 -6.26 16.41
CA LEU A 296 2.18 -6.74 15.68
C LEU A 296 3.25 -7.24 16.66
N GLU A 297 3.43 -6.54 17.79
CA GLU A 297 4.33 -7.00 18.85
C GLU A 297 3.84 -8.28 19.54
N GLU A 298 2.53 -8.40 19.78
CA GLU A 298 1.93 -9.60 20.35
C GLU A 298 2.18 -10.81 19.44
N PHE A 299 1.99 -10.67 18.12
CA PHE A 299 2.29 -11.74 17.17
C PHE A 299 3.77 -12.10 17.14
N ASN A 300 4.68 -11.16 17.37
CA ASN A 300 6.12 -11.45 17.47
C ASN A 300 6.48 -12.28 18.71
N LYS A 301 5.63 -12.25 19.75
CA LYS A 301 5.87 -12.88 21.07
C LYS A 301 4.88 -13.99 21.42
N ASN A 302 3.95 -14.33 20.53
CA ASN A 302 2.81 -15.21 20.83
C ASN A 302 3.17 -16.70 21.03
N SER A 303 4.41 -17.10 20.76
CA SER A 303 4.91 -18.46 20.92
C SER A 303 6.40 -18.46 21.24
N THR A 304 6.83 -19.38 22.12
CA THR A 304 8.25 -19.62 22.41
C THR A 304 8.94 -20.50 21.36
N LYS A 305 8.17 -21.04 20.41
CA LYS A 305 8.59 -21.97 19.37
C LYS A 305 8.92 -21.30 18.04
N LYS A 306 9.00 -19.96 18.06
CA LYS A 306 9.46 -19.18 16.92
C LYS A 306 10.39 -18.06 17.37
N THR A 307 11.29 -17.64 16.49
CA THR A 307 12.22 -16.53 16.74
C THR A 307 12.42 -15.76 15.44
N ILE A 308 12.23 -14.43 15.49
CA ILE A 308 12.57 -13.55 14.37
C ILE A 308 14.08 -13.38 14.34
N LYS A 309 14.71 -13.82 13.25
CA LYS A 309 16.17 -13.81 13.09
C LYS A 309 16.65 -12.43 12.66
N GLU A 310 15.94 -11.86 11.69
CA GLU A 310 16.26 -10.59 11.06
C GLU A 310 15.07 -10.06 10.27
N HIS A 311 15.11 -8.79 9.89
CA HIS A 311 14.09 -8.15 9.07
C HIS A 311 14.64 -7.06 8.16
N HIS A 312 13.97 -6.84 7.03
CA HIS A 312 14.08 -5.60 6.25
C HIS A 312 12.90 -4.70 6.57
N TYR A 313 13.16 -3.39 6.59
CA TYR A 313 12.15 -2.36 6.81
C TYR A 313 12.11 -1.41 5.63
N PHE A 314 10.91 -1.09 5.15
CA PHE A 314 10.71 0.04 4.26
C PHE A 314 9.41 0.76 4.61
N PHE A 315 9.37 2.05 4.30
CA PHE A 315 8.23 2.91 4.55
C PHE A 315 7.84 3.57 3.24
N ILE A 316 6.56 3.51 2.92
CA ILE A 316 5.97 4.17 1.77
C ILE A 316 4.92 5.18 2.23
N HIS A 317 4.81 6.29 1.51
CA HIS A 317 3.84 7.33 1.81
C HIS A 317 3.34 8.00 0.53
N SER A 318 2.06 8.38 0.50
CA SER A 318 1.46 9.03 -0.68
C SER A 318 1.81 10.52 -0.80
N ASP A 319 2.13 11.17 0.32
CA ASP A 319 2.60 12.56 0.36
C ASP A 319 4.10 12.64 0.00
N PRO A 320 4.48 13.40 -1.05
CA PRO A 320 5.88 13.58 -1.45
C PRO A 320 6.73 14.32 -0.41
N SER A 321 6.13 15.17 0.43
CA SER A 321 6.84 15.86 1.51
C SER A 321 7.30 14.91 2.63
N VAL A 322 6.58 13.80 2.80
CA VAL A 322 6.86 12.77 3.81
C VAL A 322 7.75 11.67 3.23
N SER A 323 7.46 11.21 2.01
CA SER A 323 8.28 10.18 1.35
C SER A 323 9.64 10.69 0.87
N GLY A 324 9.77 12.01 0.66
CA GLY A 324 10.97 12.62 0.09
C GLY A 324 11.16 12.32 -1.40
N ILE A 325 10.11 11.84 -2.08
CA ILE A 325 10.14 11.42 -3.49
C ILE A 325 9.00 12.16 -4.23
N PRO A 326 9.28 12.86 -5.35
CA PRO A 326 8.22 13.50 -6.13
C PRO A 326 7.16 12.51 -6.65
N GLY A 327 5.91 12.99 -6.74
CA GLY A 327 4.77 12.17 -7.14
C GLY A 327 4.06 11.52 -5.95
N GLY A 328 3.25 10.49 -6.23
CA GLY A 328 2.37 9.87 -5.24
C GLY A 328 1.00 10.56 -5.16
N GLY A 329 0.18 10.11 -4.22
CA GLY A 329 -1.08 10.77 -3.87
C GLY A 329 -2.24 9.79 -3.69
N THR A 330 -3.41 10.35 -3.51
CA THR A 330 -4.69 9.66 -3.44
C THR A 330 -5.64 10.28 -4.46
N ALA A 331 -6.59 9.50 -4.97
CA ALA A 331 -7.72 10.02 -5.74
C ALA A 331 -9.00 9.33 -5.29
N ASN A 332 -10.04 10.13 -5.06
CA ASN A 332 -11.29 9.70 -4.46
C ASN A 332 -12.46 9.92 -5.44
N ILE A 333 -13.50 9.10 -5.33
CA ILE A 333 -14.79 9.38 -6.00
C ILE A 333 -15.44 10.65 -5.42
N ALA A 334 -16.31 11.28 -6.21
CA ALA A 334 -16.97 12.54 -5.82
C ALA A 334 -17.71 12.45 -4.48
N PHE A 335 -18.32 11.30 -4.17
CA PHE A 335 -19.01 11.09 -2.89
C PHE A 335 -18.08 11.28 -1.69
N LEU A 336 -16.84 10.77 -1.75
CA LEU A 336 -15.88 10.88 -0.65
C LEU A 336 -15.28 12.28 -0.59
N ALA A 337 -14.91 12.83 -1.74
CA ALA A 337 -14.22 14.11 -1.86
C ALA A 337 -15.09 15.31 -1.43
N GLY A 338 -16.40 15.26 -1.68
CA GLY A 338 -17.27 16.43 -1.58
C GLY A 338 -17.08 17.38 -2.76
N SER A 339 -17.99 18.35 -2.92
CA SER A 339 -17.87 19.36 -3.98
C SER A 339 -17.00 20.55 -3.57
N GLY A 340 -16.86 20.81 -2.26
CA GLY A 340 -16.16 21.99 -1.75
C GLY A 340 -16.84 23.33 -2.10
N GLU A 341 -18.00 23.30 -2.75
CA GLU A 341 -18.79 24.46 -3.14
C GLU A 341 -20.01 24.60 -2.21
N LEU A 342 -20.32 25.80 -1.74
CA LEU A 342 -21.52 26.04 -0.92
C LEU A 342 -22.78 25.69 -1.72
N ASP A 343 -23.54 24.70 -1.27
CA ASP A 343 -24.82 24.35 -1.87
C ASP A 343 -25.93 25.31 -1.41
N GLY A 344 -26.82 25.72 -2.33
CA GLY A 344 -28.11 26.37 -2.02
C GLY A 344 -28.38 27.74 -2.68
N PRO A 345 -29.64 28.07 -3.04
CA PRO A 345 -29.98 29.40 -3.55
C PRO A 345 -29.76 30.45 -2.46
N ASN A 346 -28.92 31.44 -2.75
CA ASN A 346 -28.54 32.58 -1.90
C ASN A 346 -27.35 32.40 -0.93
N GLY A 347 -26.45 31.43 -1.16
CA GLY A 347 -25.17 31.33 -0.43
C GLY A 347 -25.33 31.08 1.08
N ARG A 348 -26.48 30.54 1.48
CA ARG A 348 -26.78 30.12 2.84
C ARG A 348 -27.21 28.66 2.84
N GLN A 349 -26.25 27.75 2.71
CA GLN A 349 -26.37 26.37 3.17
C GLN A 349 -24.97 25.75 3.25
N GLN A 350 -24.83 24.76 4.14
CA GLN A 350 -23.59 24.15 4.63
C GLN A 350 -22.52 23.97 3.56
N ASN A 351 -21.26 24.19 3.93
CA ASN A 351 -20.13 23.64 3.18
C ASN A 351 -20.34 22.12 3.08
N PRO A 352 -20.54 21.55 1.88
CA PRO A 352 -20.59 20.10 1.70
C PRO A 352 -19.15 19.59 1.77
N GLY A 353 -18.58 19.68 2.97
CA GLY A 353 -17.28 19.15 3.29
C GLY A 353 -17.19 17.66 2.97
N PRO A 354 -15.98 17.09 2.96
CA PRO A 354 -15.77 15.71 2.54
C PRO A 354 -16.55 14.73 3.43
N ASN A 355 -17.14 13.70 2.81
CA ASN A 355 -17.81 12.62 3.55
C ASN A 355 -16.81 11.60 4.12
N ALA A 356 -15.63 11.46 3.49
CA ALA A 356 -14.52 10.59 3.91
C ALA A 356 -13.34 10.75 2.92
N ASN A 357 -12.85 11.97 2.71
CA ASN A 357 -11.82 12.22 1.71
C ASN A 357 -10.47 11.65 2.18
N GLY A 358 -9.99 10.58 1.54
CA GLY A 358 -8.67 10.04 1.83
C GLY A 358 -7.59 10.97 1.29
N VAL A 359 -6.89 11.68 2.17
CA VAL A 359 -5.91 12.71 1.78
C VAL A 359 -4.48 12.19 1.72
N ARG A 360 -4.13 11.24 2.59
CA ARG A 360 -2.82 10.59 2.55
C ARG A 360 -2.84 9.21 3.17
N VAL A 361 -1.92 8.39 2.72
CA VAL A 361 -1.69 7.04 3.24
C VAL A 361 -0.21 6.86 3.52
N GLY A 362 0.09 6.39 4.72
CA GLY A 362 1.42 5.92 5.12
C GLY A 362 1.37 4.44 5.43
N CYS A 363 2.40 3.70 5.06
CA CYS A 363 2.52 2.30 5.39
C CYS A 363 3.97 1.93 5.72
N GLU A 364 4.18 1.41 6.92
CA GLU A 364 5.42 0.77 7.34
C GLU A 364 5.33 -0.72 7.06
N TYR A 365 6.39 -1.31 6.50
CA TYR A 365 6.51 -2.74 6.24
C TYR A 365 7.74 -3.31 6.92
N TRP A 366 7.57 -4.47 7.54
CA TRP A 366 8.65 -5.32 8.04
C TRP A 366 8.56 -6.69 7.41
N ILE A 367 9.59 -7.08 6.65
CA ILE A 367 9.67 -8.40 6.03
C ILE A 367 10.77 -9.18 6.76
N SER A 368 10.33 -10.13 7.57
CA SER A 368 11.14 -10.84 8.54
C SER A 368 11.44 -12.27 8.08
N THR A 369 12.66 -12.73 8.35
CA THR A 369 12.98 -14.16 8.34
C THR A 369 12.72 -14.70 9.74
N VAL A 370 11.80 -15.66 9.86
CA VAL A 370 11.39 -16.23 11.14
C VAL A 370 11.72 -17.71 11.16
N GLU A 371 12.43 -18.12 12.21
CA GLU A 371 12.79 -19.51 12.49
C GLU A 371 11.71 -20.15 13.38
N TYR A 372 11.28 -21.36 13.04
CA TYR A 372 10.25 -22.12 13.74
C TYR A 372 10.77 -23.49 14.17
N ASP A 373 10.43 -23.91 15.38
CA ASP A 373 10.61 -25.28 15.81
C ASP A 373 9.55 -26.17 15.14
N VAL A 374 9.99 -27.29 14.57
CA VAL A 374 9.14 -28.27 13.88
C VAL A 374 9.49 -29.68 14.37
N LEU A 375 8.52 -30.36 14.96
CA LEU A 375 8.66 -31.76 15.36
C LEU A 375 8.55 -32.68 14.14
N LEU A 376 9.60 -33.47 13.89
CA LEU A 376 9.62 -34.48 12.84
C LEU A 376 8.89 -35.76 13.29
N PRO A 377 8.24 -36.50 12.36
CA PRO A 377 7.66 -37.78 12.68
C PRO A 377 8.76 -38.82 12.95
N GLU A 378 8.64 -39.57 14.03
CA GLU A 378 9.54 -40.69 14.34
C GLU A 378 9.35 -41.82 13.31
N GLY A 379 10.45 -42.44 12.87
CA GLY A 379 10.37 -43.62 12.01
C GLY A 379 11.54 -43.79 11.03
N ASP A 380 11.42 -44.79 10.17
CA ASP A 380 12.37 -45.07 9.09
C ASP A 380 11.79 -44.64 7.75
N PHE A 381 12.28 -43.50 7.23
CA PHE A 381 11.91 -42.95 5.93
C PHE A 381 13.01 -43.18 4.87
N SER A 382 13.97 -44.08 5.11
CA SER A 382 15.11 -44.26 4.20
C SER A 382 14.80 -45.18 3.01
N GLY A 383 15.45 -44.91 1.88
CA GLY A 383 15.43 -45.79 0.70
C GLY A 383 14.04 -45.88 0.06
N ASP A 384 13.45 -47.08 0.05
CA ASP A 384 12.12 -47.29 -0.55
C ASP A 384 10.97 -46.70 0.30
N LYS A 385 11.27 -46.21 1.52
CA LYS A 385 10.29 -45.62 2.46
C LYS A 385 10.27 -44.09 2.45
N LYS A 386 10.93 -43.46 1.48
CA LYS A 386 10.91 -42.00 1.33
C LYS A 386 9.49 -41.48 1.29
N SER A 387 9.26 -40.37 1.96
CA SER A 387 7.92 -39.78 2.05
C SER A 387 7.98 -38.27 2.05
N LYS A 388 7.00 -37.67 1.37
CA LYS A 388 6.73 -36.24 1.44
C LYS A 388 5.71 -35.98 2.54
N VAL A 389 6.09 -35.20 3.54
CA VAL A 389 5.24 -34.91 4.70
C VAL A 389 4.98 -33.42 4.83
N ILE A 390 3.77 -33.07 5.27
CA ILE A 390 3.41 -31.71 5.68
C ILE A 390 3.44 -31.67 7.20
N LEU A 391 4.22 -30.75 7.76
CA LEU A 391 4.41 -30.59 9.20
C LEU A 391 4.02 -29.18 9.61
N GLU A 392 3.16 -29.07 10.61
CA GLU A 392 2.87 -27.78 11.24
C GLU A 392 4.02 -27.37 12.15
N SER A 393 4.36 -26.08 12.17
CA SER A 393 5.25 -25.55 13.20
C SER A 393 4.65 -25.74 14.59
N GLU A 394 5.49 -25.91 15.61
CA GLU A 394 5.01 -26.01 16.98
C GLU A 394 4.31 -24.70 17.41
N ALA A 395 4.75 -23.55 16.91
CA ALA A 395 4.05 -22.27 17.10
C ALA A 395 2.62 -22.28 16.54
N ARG A 396 2.41 -22.84 15.34
CA ARG A 396 1.08 -23.00 14.73
C ARG A 396 0.16 -23.88 15.58
N LYS A 397 0.70 -24.94 16.19
CA LYS A 397 -0.05 -25.82 17.10
C LYS A 397 -0.43 -25.10 18.39
N GLU A 398 0.49 -24.31 18.97
CA GLU A 398 0.21 -23.47 20.15
C GLU A 398 -0.88 -22.43 19.86
N GLU A 399 -0.85 -21.77 18.70
CA GLU A 399 -1.86 -20.81 18.26
C GLU A 399 -3.26 -21.45 18.16
N LYS A 400 -3.37 -22.63 17.52
CA LYS A 400 -4.62 -23.40 17.44
C LYS A 400 -5.14 -23.80 18.82
N ALA A 401 -4.27 -24.33 19.67
CA ALA A 401 -4.65 -24.77 21.02
C ALA A 401 -5.15 -23.59 21.88
N ALA A 402 -4.63 -22.39 21.64
CA ALA A 402 -5.07 -21.16 22.28
C ALA A 402 -6.39 -20.59 21.69
N GLY A 403 -6.94 -21.17 20.62
CA GLY A 403 -8.13 -20.65 19.93
C GLY A 403 -7.90 -19.28 19.28
N LYS A 404 -6.65 -18.96 18.93
CA LYS A 404 -6.29 -17.71 18.23
C LYS A 404 -6.41 -17.89 16.72
N ILE A 405 -6.53 -16.79 15.99
CA ILE A 405 -6.30 -16.81 14.54
C ILE A 405 -4.88 -17.31 14.31
N VAL A 406 -4.76 -18.32 13.46
CA VAL A 406 -3.49 -18.99 13.16
C VAL A 406 -2.72 -18.15 12.16
N VAL A 407 -1.48 -17.81 12.51
CA VAL A 407 -0.60 -16.98 11.67
C VAL A 407 0.69 -17.73 11.33
N SER A 408 1.14 -18.66 12.18
CA SER A 408 2.39 -19.39 11.96
C SER A 408 2.25 -20.44 10.83
N PRO A 409 3.30 -20.66 10.01
CA PRO A 409 3.22 -21.48 8.80
C PRO A 409 3.27 -22.98 9.10
N SER A 410 3.06 -23.76 8.04
CA SER A 410 3.41 -25.18 7.95
C SER A 410 4.50 -25.37 6.90
N PHE A 411 5.15 -26.53 6.90
CA PHE A 411 6.28 -26.86 6.03
C PHE A 411 6.01 -28.16 5.28
N ILE A 412 6.58 -28.30 4.09
CA ILE A 412 6.57 -29.55 3.34
C ILE A 412 8.00 -30.01 3.05
N LEU A 413 8.29 -31.25 3.47
CA LEU A 413 9.63 -31.83 3.42
C LEU A 413 9.59 -33.19 2.75
N GLU A 414 10.67 -33.53 2.05
CA GLU A 414 10.95 -34.91 1.62
C GLU A 414 11.90 -35.55 2.65
N LEU A 415 11.43 -36.63 3.29
CA LEU A 415 12.20 -37.36 4.27
C LEU A 415 12.85 -38.58 3.60
N ASP A 416 14.18 -38.69 3.74
CA ASP A 416 14.98 -39.82 3.26
C ASP A 416 15.98 -40.25 4.33
N MET A 417 15.49 -40.55 5.53
CA MET A 417 16.32 -40.89 6.68
C MET A 417 15.57 -41.57 7.81
N LYS A 418 16.33 -42.11 8.76
CA LYS A 418 15.78 -42.55 10.05
C LYS A 418 15.69 -41.36 10.99
N ILE A 419 14.53 -41.16 11.58
CA ILE A 419 14.23 -40.04 12.47
C ILE A 419 14.01 -40.60 13.88
N PRO A 420 14.83 -40.19 14.87
CA PRO A 420 14.66 -40.64 16.24
C PRO A 420 13.41 -40.00 16.89
N PRO A 421 12.93 -40.57 18.02
CA PRO A 421 11.84 -39.98 18.79
C PRO A 421 12.11 -38.52 19.14
N SER A 422 11.04 -37.71 19.14
CA SER A 422 11.06 -36.31 19.61
C SER A 422 12.09 -35.39 18.91
N LYS A 423 12.45 -35.67 17.66
CA LYS A 423 13.41 -34.83 16.92
C LYS A 423 12.76 -33.52 16.46
N ILE A 424 13.23 -32.40 17.00
CA ILE A 424 12.87 -31.05 16.55
C ILE A 424 13.95 -30.51 15.61
N VAL A 425 13.52 -29.82 14.55
CA VAL A 425 14.37 -29.05 13.65
C VAL A 425 13.91 -27.60 13.57
N LYS A 426 14.80 -26.74 13.08
CA LYS A 426 14.57 -25.30 12.91
C LYS A 426 14.40 -25.01 11.44
N LEU A 427 13.21 -24.57 11.05
CA LEU A 427 12.87 -24.25 9.65
C LEU A 427 12.48 -22.77 9.57
N GLU A 428 12.85 -22.13 8.46
CA GLU A 428 12.64 -20.70 8.28
C GLU A 428 11.51 -20.41 7.28
N ALA A 429 10.74 -19.36 7.56
CA ALA A 429 9.75 -18.82 6.65
C ALA A 429 9.73 -17.29 6.70
N ILE A 430 9.16 -16.67 5.66
CA ILE A 430 8.95 -15.23 5.62
C ILE A 430 7.72 -14.87 6.47
N GLN A 431 7.83 -13.82 7.28
CA GLN A 431 6.69 -13.15 7.90
C GLN A 431 6.64 -11.71 7.38
N ILE A 432 5.46 -11.25 6.95
CA ILE A 432 5.22 -9.87 6.53
C ILE A 432 4.39 -9.20 7.62
N GLN A 433 4.86 -8.08 8.13
CA GLN A 433 4.07 -7.20 8.98
C GLN A 433 3.91 -5.85 8.30
N TYR A 434 2.74 -5.25 8.45
CA TYR A 434 2.54 -3.86 8.06
C TYR A 434 1.72 -3.08 9.08
N SER A 435 1.99 -1.78 9.12
CA SER A 435 1.17 -0.79 9.82
C SER A 435 0.80 0.32 8.86
N GLN A 436 -0.49 0.44 8.57
CA GLN A 436 -1.04 1.42 7.64
C GLN A 436 -1.87 2.45 8.38
N ASN A 437 -1.70 3.72 8.01
CA ASN A 437 -2.56 4.81 8.42
C ASN A 437 -3.05 5.57 7.19
N VAL A 438 -4.36 5.58 6.99
CA VAL A 438 -5.05 6.44 6.04
C VAL A 438 -5.60 7.62 6.82
N THR A 439 -5.17 8.84 6.49
CA THR A 439 -5.86 10.03 6.98
C THR A 439 -7.11 10.26 6.14
N LEU A 440 -8.27 10.20 6.77
CA LEU A 440 -9.56 10.53 6.17
C LEU A 440 -10.04 11.86 6.73
N ASP A 441 -10.38 12.79 5.84
CA ASP A 441 -11.03 14.03 6.22
C ASP A 441 -12.56 13.84 6.20
N PHE A 442 -13.18 14.17 7.32
CA PHE A 442 -14.62 14.20 7.55
C PHE A 442 -15.00 15.63 7.95
N ASP A 443 -15.55 16.40 7.01
CA ASP A 443 -15.83 17.83 7.22
C ASP A 443 -14.57 18.60 7.71
N GLU A 444 -14.55 19.11 8.96
CA GLU A 444 -13.43 19.84 9.56
C GLU A 444 -12.42 18.95 10.32
N MET A 445 -12.62 17.63 10.32
CA MET A 445 -11.85 16.68 11.13
C MET A 445 -11.02 15.73 10.27
N GLY A 446 -9.73 15.62 10.59
CA GLY A 446 -8.87 14.52 10.15
C GLY A 446 -8.98 13.33 11.11
N TRP A 447 -9.18 12.13 10.55
CA TRP A 447 -9.30 10.89 11.30
C TRP A 447 -8.23 9.87 10.86
N PRO A 448 -7.49 9.25 11.80
CA PRO A 448 -6.59 8.15 11.49
C PRO A 448 -7.36 6.84 11.30
N HIS A 449 -7.45 6.36 10.07
CA HIS A 449 -8.00 5.04 9.75
C HIS A 449 -6.84 4.03 9.67
N ILE A 450 -6.77 3.15 10.67
CA ILE A 450 -5.59 2.33 10.93
C ILE A 450 -5.88 0.87 10.59
N SER A 451 -4.94 0.24 9.91
CA SER A 451 -4.93 -1.19 9.62
C SER A 451 -3.55 -1.76 9.89
N VAL A 452 -3.49 -2.82 10.70
CA VAL A 452 -2.25 -3.54 10.98
C VAL A 452 -2.46 -5.02 10.73
N ALA A 453 -1.45 -5.74 10.24
CA ALA A 453 -1.53 -7.19 10.11
C ALA A 453 -0.16 -7.86 10.21
N THR A 454 -0.17 -9.12 10.66
CA THR A 454 0.95 -10.06 10.55
C THR A 454 0.54 -11.22 9.66
N LEU A 455 1.29 -11.46 8.60
CA LEU A 455 1.02 -12.45 7.57
C LEU A 455 2.18 -13.46 7.46
N SER A 456 1.84 -14.71 7.20
CA SER A 456 2.80 -15.77 6.85
C SER A 456 2.27 -16.59 5.66
N PRO A 457 3.10 -17.42 5.00
CA PRO A 457 2.67 -18.27 3.91
C PRO A 457 1.41 -19.09 4.26
N LEU A 458 0.40 -19.00 3.39
CA LEU A 458 -0.84 -19.77 3.50
C LEU A 458 -0.60 -21.25 3.23
N HIS A 459 0.19 -21.55 2.20
CA HIS A 459 0.52 -22.91 1.81
C HIS A 459 1.77 -23.42 2.55
N PRO A 460 1.92 -24.76 2.72
CA PRO A 460 3.12 -25.34 3.31
C PRO A 460 4.39 -24.87 2.58
N VAL A 461 5.33 -24.31 3.33
CA VAL A 461 6.61 -23.80 2.81
C VAL A 461 7.49 -24.97 2.39
N PRO A 462 7.89 -25.08 1.10
CA PRO A 462 8.81 -26.13 0.66
C PRO A 462 10.19 -25.96 1.27
N VAL A 463 10.75 -27.04 1.80
CA VAL A 463 12.14 -27.10 2.27
C VAL A 463 12.93 -28.02 1.33
N PRO A 464 13.43 -27.49 0.19
CA PRO A 464 14.20 -28.29 -0.75
C PRO A 464 15.50 -28.77 -0.10
N ASP A 465 15.96 -29.95 -0.49
CA ASP A 465 17.24 -30.52 -0.04
C ASP A 465 17.36 -30.65 1.49
N PHE A 466 16.24 -30.86 2.19
CA PHE A 466 16.25 -31.04 3.63
C PHE A 466 17.20 -32.18 4.03
N LYS A 467 18.19 -31.85 4.86
CA LYS A 467 19.14 -32.79 5.44
C LYS A 467 19.19 -32.56 6.94
N LEU A 468 18.93 -33.63 7.69
CA LEU A 468 19.15 -33.65 9.13
C LEU A 468 20.67 -33.62 9.39
N ILE A 469 21.16 -32.50 9.91
CA ILE A 469 22.49 -32.45 10.53
C ILE A 469 22.33 -33.14 11.89
N LEU A 470 22.94 -34.32 12.01
CA LEU A 470 22.89 -35.15 13.21
C LEU A 470 23.78 -34.63 14.32
#